data_AF-A0A537LKC9-F1
#
_entry.id   AF-A0A537LKC9-F1
#
_cell.length_a   1.000
_cell.length_b   1.000
_cell.length_c   1.000
_cell.angle_alpha   90.00
_cell.angle_beta   90.00
_cell.angle_gamma   90.00
#
_symmetry.space_group_name_H-M   'P 1'
#
loop_
_entity.id
_entity.type
_entity.pdbx_description
1 polymer ?
#
loop_
_entity_poly.entity_id
_entity_poly.type
_entity_poly.pdbx_seq_one_letter_code
_entity_poly.pdbx_strand_id
1 'polypeptide(L)'
;MKIAMSNLGAQAMRVANTVELKNKTNELLRYTMAGEPVIITLRGKPAAALTPLSEDELESFVLQYARHAADRPGRAEEMLRYTSLPSTLGTMYVAYTDRGVNAVDLAPSDEAFARGLYRKYRRPAVRDQHPPQPLRQDLRRFVTCMDGFGGEVDLSMVGPFERIVLERLRRIPKGQVRTYRDIAREIGHPGAVRAVGNACAKNPVPLIVPCHRVVRTDGGLGGYSLRGGTALKRRLLEGEGVDLTSLRAS
;
A
#
# COMPACT_ATOMS: atom_id res chain seq x y z
N MET A 1 -24.33 21.60 -54.78
CA MET A 1 -24.92 22.40 -53.69
C MET A 1 -23.81 22.62 -52.66
N LYS A 2 -23.22 23.83 -52.65
CA LYS A 2 -22.14 24.22 -51.73
C LYS A 2 -22.71 24.30 -50.31
N ILE A 3 -22.25 23.45 -49.40
CA ILE A 3 -22.50 23.63 -47.97
C ILE A 3 -21.44 24.60 -47.48
N ALA A 4 -21.92 25.74 -46.98
CA ALA A 4 -21.12 26.88 -46.56
C ALA A 4 -20.17 26.48 -45.42
N MET A 5 -18.88 26.80 -45.58
CA MET A 5 -17.96 26.95 -44.47
C MET A 5 -18.38 28.21 -43.70
N SER A 6 -19.25 28.04 -42.71
CA SER A 6 -19.61 29.09 -41.76
C SER A 6 -18.61 29.08 -40.60
N ASN A 7 -17.70 30.05 -40.62
CA ASN A 7 -16.87 30.57 -39.52
C ASN A 7 -17.03 29.88 -38.15
N LEU A 8 -16.18 28.87 -37.87
CA LEU A 8 -15.61 28.80 -36.53
C LEU A 8 -14.73 30.04 -36.39
N GLY A 9 -15.07 30.94 -35.46
CA GLY A 9 -14.17 32.03 -35.09
C GLY A 9 -12.79 31.45 -34.81
N ALA A 10 -11.76 31.99 -35.45
CA ALA A 10 -10.39 31.51 -35.34
C ALA A 10 -9.91 31.62 -33.89
N GLN A 11 -10.15 30.59 -33.07
CA GLN A 11 -9.50 30.45 -31.78
C GLN A 11 -8.00 30.29 -32.04
N ALA A 12 -7.20 31.15 -31.42
CA ALA A 12 -5.75 31.07 -31.53
C ALA A 12 -5.28 29.74 -30.94
N MET A 13 -4.95 28.78 -31.80
CA MET A 13 -4.41 27.49 -31.40
C MET A 13 -2.90 27.61 -31.21
N ARG A 14 -2.40 27.23 -30.03
CA ARG A 14 -0.97 27.28 -29.72
C ARG A 14 -0.34 25.90 -29.78
N VAL A 15 0.92 25.84 -30.20
CA VAL A 15 1.70 24.60 -30.26
C VAL A 15 2.89 24.75 -29.31
N ALA A 16 3.03 23.79 -28.39
CA ALA A 16 4.13 23.70 -27.46
C ALA A 16 4.87 22.37 -27.66
N ASN A 17 6.17 22.33 -27.40
CA ASN A 17 6.95 21.09 -27.39
C ASN A 17 7.16 20.56 -25.96
N THR A 18 7.65 19.33 -25.83
CA THR A 18 7.88 18.70 -24.51
C THR A 18 8.93 19.38 -23.63
N VAL A 19 9.82 20.19 -24.19
CA VAL A 19 10.77 21.01 -23.43
C VAL A 19 10.07 22.22 -22.82
N GLU A 20 9.21 22.88 -23.60
CA GLU A 20 8.37 23.99 -23.13
C GLU A 20 7.39 23.54 -22.06
N LEU A 21 6.84 22.32 -22.17
CA LEU A 21 5.96 21.75 -21.15
C LEU A 21 6.61 21.71 -19.76
N LYS A 22 7.93 21.43 -19.68
CA LYS A 22 8.68 21.38 -18.41
C LYS A 22 8.99 22.76 -17.83
N ASN A 23 9.22 23.75 -18.69
CA ASN A 23 9.72 25.06 -18.27
C ASN A 23 8.64 26.15 -18.20
N LYS A 24 7.51 25.95 -18.87
CA LYS A 24 6.44 26.95 -19.05
C LYS A 24 5.06 26.40 -18.70
N THR A 25 4.96 25.38 -17.85
CA THR A 25 3.69 24.72 -17.50
C THR A 25 2.61 25.72 -17.08
N ASN A 26 2.93 26.67 -16.20
CA ASN A 26 1.97 27.68 -15.71
C ASN A 26 1.49 28.63 -16.81
N GLU A 27 2.34 28.95 -17.79
CA GLU A 27 1.99 29.82 -18.92
C GLU A 27 1.03 29.09 -19.87
N LEU A 28 1.31 27.82 -20.17
CA LEU A 28 0.45 26.96 -21.02
C LEU A 28 -0.92 26.70 -20.38
N LEU A 29 -0.97 26.54 -19.05
CA LEU A 29 -2.22 26.42 -18.31
C LEU A 29 -3.06 27.69 -18.40
N ARG A 30 -2.44 28.89 -18.30
CA ARG A 30 -3.16 30.16 -18.45
C ARG A 30 -3.80 30.32 -19.83
N TYR A 31 -3.12 29.91 -20.90
CA TYR A 31 -3.71 29.91 -22.24
C TYR A 31 -4.94 28.99 -22.32
N THR A 32 -4.80 27.77 -21.80
CA THR A 32 -5.91 26.80 -21.77
C THR A 32 -7.10 27.33 -20.96
N MET A 33 -6.85 27.95 -19.81
CA MET A 33 -7.89 28.58 -18.98
C MET A 33 -8.54 29.79 -19.63
N ALA A 34 -7.83 30.48 -20.54
CA ALA A 34 -8.38 31.58 -21.34
C ALA A 34 -9.16 31.09 -22.58
N GLY A 35 -9.31 29.76 -22.76
CA GLY A 35 -10.02 29.16 -23.88
C GLY A 35 -9.15 28.90 -25.11
N GLU A 36 -7.83 29.08 -25.03
CA GLU A 36 -6.90 28.79 -26.12
C GLU A 36 -6.39 27.33 -26.03
N PRO A 37 -6.73 26.45 -26.98
CA PRO A 37 -6.24 25.07 -26.96
C PRO A 37 -4.73 25.03 -27.23
N VAL A 38 -4.02 24.17 -26.47
CA VAL A 38 -2.58 23.97 -26.62
C VAL A 38 -2.29 22.56 -27.13
N ILE A 39 -1.67 22.42 -28.30
CA ILE A 39 -1.16 21.15 -28.80
C ILE A 39 0.25 20.92 -28.26
N ILE A 40 0.46 19.76 -27.64
CA ILE A 40 1.77 19.30 -27.19
C ILE A 40 2.38 18.43 -28.28
N THR A 41 3.59 18.78 -28.72
CA THR A 41 4.35 18.02 -29.72
C THR A 41 5.52 17.27 -29.09
N LEU A 42 5.76 16.05 -29.59
CA LEU A 42 6.93 15.25 -29.30
C LEU A 42 7.73 15.08 -30.60
N ARG A 43 8.96 15.59 -30.63
CA ARG A 43 9.83 15.58 -31.83
C ARG A 43 9.15 16.17 -33.06
N GLY A 44 8.42 17.27 -32.88
CA GLY A 44 7.70 17.98 -33.95
C GLY A 44 6.38 17.34 -34.39
N LYS A 45 5.97 16.20 -33.80
CA LYS A 45 4.67 15.56 -34.10
C LYS A 45 3.68 15.80 -32.96
N PRO A 46 2.41 16.16 -33.23
CA PRO A 46 1.37 16.25 -32.20
C PRO A 46 1.28 14.94 -31.40
N ALA A 47 1.22 15.05 -30.07
CA ALA A 47 1.20 13.92 -29.15
C ALA A 47 0.08 14.01 -28.10
N ALA A 48 -0.33 15.23 -27.73
CA ALA A 48 -1.45 15.47 -26.83
C ALA A 48 -2.02 16.88 -27.06
N ALA A 49 -3.16 17.18 -26.45
CA ALA A 49 -3.72 18.52 -26.39
C ALA A 49 -4.16 18.85 -24.96
N LEU A 50 -4.06 20.12 -24.59
CA LEU A 50 -4.68 20.70 -23.41
C LEU A 50 -5.83 21.56 -23.90
N THR A 51 -7.04 21.22 -23.48
CA THR A 51 -8.26 21.95 -23.78
C THR A 51 -9.01 22.19 -22.47
N PRO A 52 -9.71 23.33 -22.32
CA PRO A 52 -10.63 23.49 -21.20
C PRO A 52 -11.73 22.44 -21.31
N LEU A 53 -12.14 21.89 -20.17
CA LEU A 53 -13.35 21.07 -20.08
C LEU A 53 -14.56 22.00 -20.04
N SER A 54 -15.67 21.58 -20.65
CA SER A 54 -16.97 22.22 -20.41
C SER A 54 -17.41 22.07 -18.95
N GLU A 55 -18.37 22.89 -18.50
CA GLU A 55 -18.92 22.77 -17.13
C GLU A 55 -19.49 21.36 -16.87
N ASP A 56 -20.21 20.78 -17.83
CA ASP A 56 -20.78 19.43 -17.72
C ASP A 56 -19.70 18.32 -17.65
N GLU A 57 -18.62 18.45 -18.43
CA GLU A 57 -17.50 17.51 -18.40
C GLU A 57 -16.68 17.67 -17.13
N LEU A 58 -16.51 18.90 -16.65
CA LEU A 58 -15.84 19.20 -15.39
C LEU A 58 -16.66 18.63 -14.23
N GLU A 59 -17.98 18.82 -14.23
CA GLU A 59 -18.88 18.25 -13.24
C GLU A 59 -18.85 16.73 -13.28
N SER A 60 -18.94 16.11 -14.46
CA SER A 60 -18.83 14.66 -14.63
C SER A 60 -17.48 14.12 -14.14
N PHE A 61 -16.38 14.81 -14.46
CA PHE A 61 -15.04 14.48 -14.00
C PHE A 61 -14.94 14.62 -12.48
N VAL A 62 -15.44 15.71 -11.92
CA VAL A 62 -15.47 15.97 -10.48
C VAL A 62 -16.34 14.94 -9.78
N LEU A 63 -17.50 14.53 -10.30
CA LEU A 63 -18.35 13.50 -9.72
C LEU A 63 -17.71 12.11 -9.78
N GLN A 64 -17.06 11.78 -10.89
CA GLN A 64 -16.27 10.53 -11.03
C GLN A 64 -15.08 10.51 -10.06
N TYR A 65 -14.37 11.64 -9.92
CA TYR A 65 -13.27 11.77 -8.97
C TYR A 65 -13.73 11.94 -7.52
N ALA A 66 -14.88 12.54 -7.26
CA ALA A 66 -15.46 12.70 -5.93
C ALA A 66 -15.90 11.35 -5.38
N ARG A 67 -16.35 10.40 -6.22
CA ARG A 67 -16.52 9.00 -5.81
C ARG A 67 -15.19 8.33 -5.42
N HIS A 68 -14.08 8.69 -6.06
CA HIS A 68 -12.73 8.25 -5.69
C HIS A 68 -12.10 9.06 -4.54
N ALA A 69 -12.55 10.28 -4.29
CA ALA A 69 -12.04 11.19 -3.27
C ALA A 69 -12.87 11.13 -1.97
N ALA A 70 -14.15 10.73 -2.04
CA ALA A 70 -14.95 10.33 -0.89
C ALA A 70 -14.39 9.06 -0.23
N ASP A 71 -13.59 8.28 -0.97
CA ASP A 71 -12.79 7.17 -0.46
C ASP A 71 -11.39 7.62 0.05
N ARG A 72 -11.07 8.91 -0.01
CA ARG A 72 -9.96 9.52 0.72
C ARG A 72 -10.52 10.19 1.98
N PRO A 73 -10.33 9.60 3.17
CA PRO A 73 -10.76 10.25 4.41
C PRO A 73 -10.09 11.61 4.57
N GLY A 74 -10.91 12.60 4.93
CA GLY A 74 -10.58 14.02 5.04
C GLY A 74 -9.59 14.34 6.16
N ARG A 75 -8.93 15.49 6.00
CA ARG A 75 -7.77 15.99 6.75
C ARG A 75 -7.94 16.27 8.26
N ALA A 76 -9.03 15.84 8.90
CA ALA A 76 -9.28 16.08 10.32
C ALA A 76 -9.47 14.79 11.16
N GLU A 77 -9.63 13.62 10.54
CA GLU A 77 -9.70 12.30 11.22
C GLU A 77 -8.33 11.58 11.27
N GLU A 78 -7.24 12.35 11.27
CA GLU A 78 -5.93 11.91 10.76
C GLU A 78 -4.99 11.20 11.74
N MET A 79 -5.34 11.01 13.01
CA MET A 79 -4.49 10.27 13.97
C MET A 79 -4.70 8.77 13.91
N LEU A 80 -3.62 8.00 13.76
CA LEU A 80 -3.65 6.56 13.99
C LEU A 80 -3.74 6.28 15.49
N ARG A 81 -4.60 5.36 15.91
CA ARG A 81 -4.60 4.87 17.30
C ARG A 81 -3.72 3.65 17.40
N TYR A 82 -3.06 3.50 18.54
CA TYR A 82 -2.30 2.29 18.81
C TYR A 82 -2.30 1.88 20.27
N THR A 83 -2.10 0.59 20.51
CA THR A 83 -1.98 0.00 21.84
C THR A 83 -0.73 -0.89 21.90
N SER A 84 -0.38 -1.39 23.08
CA SER A 84 0.75 -2.30 23.25
C SER A 84 0.43 -3.41 24.25
N LEU A 85 0.97 -4.60 24.00
CA LEU A 85 0.77 -5.78 24.84
C LEU A 85 2.09 -6.54 25.02
N PRO A 86 2.35 -7.12 26.20
CA PRO A 86 3.48 -8.04 26.37
C PRO A 86 3.27 -9.31 25.54
N SER A 87 4.35 -9.83 24.98
CA SER A 87 4.37 -11.11 24.25
C SER A 87 5.68 -11.86 24.53
N THR A 88 5.77 -13.11 24.08
CA THR A 88 6.99 -13.92 24.14
C THR A 88 8.15 -13.35 23.29
N LEU A 89 7.86 -12.38 22.43
CA LEU A 89 8.83 -11.69 21.58
C LEU A 89 9.20 -10.29 22.09
N GLY A 90 8.75 -9.93 23.30
CA GLY A 90 8.83 -8.58 23.86
C GLY A 90 7.51 -7.80 23.70
N THR A 91 7.55 -6.50 23.91
CA THR A 91 6.37 -5.65 23.76
C THR A 91 5.95 -5.57 22.29
N MET A 92 4.72 -6.01 22.01
CA MET A 92 4.09 -5.90 20.70
C MET A 92 3.26 -4.63 20.63
N TYR A 93 3.58 -3.76 19.69
CA TYR A 93 2.81 -2.56 19.40
C TYR A 93 1.87 -2.82 18.23
N VAL A 94 0.63 -2.37 18.36
CA VAL A 94 -0.43 -2.61 17.39
C VAL A 94 -1.16 -1.31 17.11
N ALA A 95 -1.07 -0.82 15.87
CA ALA A 95 -1.90 0.28 15.39
C ALA A 95 -3.16 -0.27 14.71
N TYR A 96 -4.24 0.48 14.79
CA TYR A 96 -5.51 0.09 14.22
C TYR A 96 -6.35 1.29 13.77
N THR A 97 -7.26 1.03 12.84
CA THR A 97 -8.33 1.94 12.41
C THR A 97 -9.68 1.33 12.77
N ASP A 98 -10.78 1.99 12.43
CA ASP A 98 -12.12 1.42 12.60
C ASP A 98 -12.36 0.19 11.70
N ARG A 99 -11.50 -0.05 10.70
CA ARG A 99 -11.51 -1.24 9.83
C ARG A 99 -10.65 -2.40 10.34
N GLY A 100 -9.92 -2.22 11.44
CA GLY A 100 -9.09 -3.26 12.03
C GLY A 100 -7.61 -2.90 12.16
N VAL A 101 -6.78 -3.92 12.44
CA VAL A 101 -5.34 -3.75 12.68
C VAL A 101 -4.64 -3.33 11.40
N ASN A 102 -3.90 -2.22 11.43
CA ASN A 102 -3.22 -1.68 10.25
C ASN A 102 -1.69 -1.58 10.41
N ALA A 103 -1.13 -1.80 11.60
CA ALA A 103 0.31 -1.99 11.76
C ALA A 103 0.67 -2.83 13.00
N VAL A 104 1.76 -3.59 12.92
CA VAL A 104 2.37 -4.33 14.04
C VAL A 104 3.89 -4.13 14.02
N ASP A 105 4.51 -3.89 15.19
CA ASP A 105 5.96 -3.82 15.34
C ASP A 105 6.41 -4.30 16.74
N LEU A 106 7.67 -4.68 16.86
CA LEU A 106 8.37 -4.98 18.11
C LEU A 106 9.32 -3.81 18.45
N ALA A 107 8.78 -2.59 18.44
CA ALA A 107 9.53 -1.36 18.64
C ALA A 107 10.11 -1.30 20.07
N PRO A 108 11.25 -0.62 20.28
CA PRO A 108 11.85 -0.53 21.62
C PRO A 108 11.06 0.36 22.60
N SER A 109 10.21 1.26 22.10
CA SER A 109 9.39 2.16 22.91
C SER A 109 8.17 2.68 22.14
N ASP A 110 7.22 3.26 22.87
CA ASP A 110 6.08 4.00 22.34
C ASP A 110 6.49 5.07 21.32
N GLU A 111 7.51 5.89 21.64
CA GLU A 111 7.98 6.97 20.77
C GLU A 111 8.64 6.42 19.50
N ALA A 112 9.34 5.29 19.59
CA ALA A 112 9.92 4.64 18.43
C ALA A 112 8.84 4.10 17.50
N PHE A 113 7.78 3.49 18.06
CA PHE A 113 6.64 3.01 17.29
C PHE A 113 5.87 4.15 16.62
N ALA A 114 5.47 5.17 17.38
CA ALA A 114 4.73 6.33 16.86
C ALA A 114 5.51 7.05 15.76
N ARG A 115 6.82 7.23 15.94
CA ARG A 115 7.71 7.81 14.90
C ARG A 115 7.83 6.91 13.68
N GLY A 116 7.83 5.59 13.85
CA GLY A 116 7.79 4.63 12.75
C GLY A 116 6.52 4.76 11.90
N LEU A 117 5.35 4.83 12.56
CA LEU A 117 4.07 5.08 11.91
C LEU A 117 4.06 6.41 11.15
N TYR A 118 4.55 7.49 11.77
CA TYR A 118 4.62 8.80 11.12
C TYR A 118 5.53 8.79 9.89
N ARG A 119 6.71 8.16 9.96
CA ARG A 119 7.61 8.04 8.80
C ARG A 119 6.95 7.27 7.65
N LYS A 120 6.20 6.22 7.97
CA LYS A 120 5.58 5.32 6.97
C LYS A 120 4.32 5.93 6.35
N TYR A 121 3.42 6.44 7.18
CA TYR A 121 2.07 6.86 6.77
C TYR A 121 1.88 8.37 6.72
N ARG A 122 2.85 9.16 7.20
CA ARG A 122 2.72 10.62 7.36
C ARG A 122 1.52 11.03 8.18
N ARG A 123 1.11 10.16 9.12
CA ARG A 123 0.01 10.38 10.05
C ARG A 123 0.54 10.33 11.49
N PRO A 124 0.18 11.32 12.33
CA PRO A 124 0.46 11.24 13.76
C PRO A 124 -0.22 10.00 14.36
N ALA A 125 0.34 9.47 15.43
CA ALA A 125 -0.22 8.33 16.14
C ALA A 125 -0.35 8.64 17.63
N VAL A 126 -1.47 8.25 18.23
CA VAL A 126 -1.77 8.45 19.65
C VAL A 126 -1.95 7.09 20.33
N ARG A 127 -1.38 6.97 21.52
CA ARG A 127 -1.56 5.78 22.34
C ARG A 127 -2.98 5.76 22.88
N ASP A 128 -3.64 4.64 22.67
CA ASP A 128 -4.95 4.34 23.23
C ASP A 128 -4.81 3.25 24.31
N GLN A 129 -5.12 3.63 25.54
CA GLN A 129 -5.09 2.76 26.71
C GLN A 129 -6.32 1.83 26.76
N HIS A 130 -7.39 2.16 26.04
CA HIS A 130 -8.66 1.45 26.07
C HIS A 130 -9.15 1.11 24.66
N PRO A 131 -8.39 0.31 23.88
CA PRO A 131 -8.83 -0.11 22.55
C PRO A 131 -10.17 -0.86 22.63
N PRO A 132 -10.97 -0.83 21.54
CA PRO A 132 -12.26 -1.50 21.48
C PRO A 132 -12.19 -2.93 22.03
N GLN A 133 -13.19 -3.30 22.83
CA GLN A 133 -13.20 -4.59 23.53
C GLN A 133 -12.98 -5.80 22.60
N PRO A 134 -13.62 -5.88 21.41
CA PRO A 134 -13.37 -6.98 20.48
C PRO A 134 -11.89 -7.08 20.07
N LEU A 135 -11.30 -5.98 19.63
CA LEU A 135 -9.88 -5.92 19.25
C LEU A 135 -8.98 -6.34 20.42
N ARG A 136 -9.25 -5.86 21.63
CA ARG A 136 -8.48 -6.22 22.82
C ARG A 136 -8.53 -7.73 23.11
N GLN A 137 -9.68 -8.37 22.90
CA GLN A 137 -9.84 -9.82 23.09
C GLN A 137 -9.07 -10.61 22.02
N ASP A 138 -9.17 -10.20 20.75
CA ASP A 138 -8.46 -10.84 19.66
C ASP A 138 -6.94 -10.73 19.82
N LEU A 139 -6.45 -9.55 20.19
CA LEU A 139 -5.02 -9.33 20.45
C LEU A 139 -4.52 -10.17 21.61
N ARG A 140 -5.28 -10.26 22.71
CA ARG A 140 -4.92 -11.11 23.86
C ARG A 140 -4.82 -12.57 23.46
N ARG A 141 -5.82 -13.08 22.73
CA ARG A 141 -5.80 -14.46 22.21
C ARG A 141 -4.57 -14.68 21.32
N PHE A 142 -4.34 -13.77 20.39
CA PHE A 142 -3.24 -13.85 19.43
C PHE A 142 -1.87 -13.87 20.12
N VAL A 143 -1.59 -12.99 21.08
CA VAL A 143 -0.28 -12.98 21.76
C VAL A 143 -0.05 -14.21 22.64
N THR A 144 -1.11 -14.91 23.05
CA THR A 144 -1.00 -16.16 23.81
C THR A 144 -0.58 -17.34 22.94
N CYS A 145 -1.20 -17.53 21.77
CA CYS A 145 -0.94 -18.69 20.90
C CYS A 145 0.03 -18.41 19.73
N MET A 146 0.31 -17.13 19.45
CA MET A 146 1.02 -16.65 18.26
C MET A 146 0.51 -17.33 16.98
N ASP A 147 -0.79 -17.56 16.92
CA ASP A 147 -1.45 -18.32 15.88
C ASP A 147 -2.83 -17.75 15.60
N GLY A 148 -3.16 -17.62 14.32
CA GLY A 148 -4.47 -17.18 13.84
C GLY A 148 -5.01 -15.91 14.51
N PHE A 149 -4.73 -14.73 13.92
CA PHE A 149 -5.47 -13.53 14.32
C PHE A 149 -6.88 -13.56 13.72
N GLY A 150 -7.88 -13.71 14.58
CA GLY A 150 -9.29 -13.81 14.18
C GLY A 150 -9.99 -12.48 13.92
N GLY A 151 -9.35 -11.35 14.25
CA GLY A 151 -9.90 -10.02 14.05
C GLY A 151 -9.66 -9.46 12.64
N GLU A 152 -10.23 -8.28 12.41
CA GLU A 152 -10.11 -7.56 11.15
C GLU A 152 -8.73 -6.94 10.93
N VAL A 153 -8.27 -6.94 9.68
CA VAL A 153 -6.98 -6.38 9.26
C VAL A 153 -7.22 -5.34 8.18
N ASP A 154 -6.81 -4.09 8.43
CA ASP A 154 -6.95 -2.98 7.50
C ASP A 154 -5.72 -2.86 6.59
N LEU A 155 -5.84 -3.40 5.37
CA LEU A 155 -4.84 -3.29 4.30
C LEU A 155 -5.16 -2.15 3.31
N SER A 156 -5.97 -1.16 3.70
CA SER A 156 -6.28 0.01 2.85
C SER A 156 -5.06 0.84 2.50
N MET A 157 -4.06 0.90 3.40
CA MET A 157 -2.88 1.77 3.27
C MET A 157 -1.72 1.17 2.47
N VAL A 158 -1.86 -0.07 1.97
CA VAL A 158 -0.87 -0.72 1.09
C VAL A 158 -1.32 -0.65 -0.38
N GLY A 159 -0.37 -0.76 -1.31
CA GLY A 159 -0.67 -0.77 -2.73
C GLY A 159 -1.53 -1.97 -3.16
N PRO A 160 -2.21 -1.91 -4.31
CA PRO A 160 -3.15 -2.95 -4.74
C PRO A 160 -2.49 -4.32 -4.89
N PHE A 161 -1.29 -4.39 -5.48
CA PHE A 161 -0.54 -5.65 -5.59
C PHE A 161 -0.10 -6.19 -4.22
N GLU A 162 0.37 -5.32 -3.33
CA GLU A 162 0.77 -5.70 -1.97
C GLU A 162 -0.42 -6.25 -1.19
N ARG A 163 -1.61 -5.65 -1.32
CA ARG A 163 -2.85 -6.15 -0.71
C ARG A 163 -3.16 -7.58 -1.15
N ILE A 164 -3.12 -7.87 -2.45
CA ILE A 164 -3.36 -9.22 -2.99
C ILE A 164 -2.37 -10.22 -2.40
N VAL A 165 -1.09 -9.88 -2.34
CA VAL A 165 -0.05 -10.73 -1.74
C VAL A 165 -0.35 -10.98 -0.27
N LEU A 166 -0.54 -9.93 0.53
CA LEU A 166 -0.74 -10.02 1.97
C LEU A 166 -2.00 -10.82 2.34
N GLU A 167 -3.09 -10.67 1.60
CA GLU A 167 -4.28 -11.51 1.75
C GLU A 167 -3.99 -12.98 1.46
N ARG A 168 -3.17 -13.28 0.45
CA ARG A 168 -2.75 -14.66 0.19
C ARG A 168 -1.90 -15.21 1.34
N LEU A 169 -1.01 -14.39 1.93
CA LEU A 169 -0.16 -14.80 3.05
C LEU A 169 -0.97 -15.16 4.30
N ARG A 170 -2.07 -14.44 4.59
CA ARG A 170 -2.97 -14.72 5.73
C ARG A 170 -3.52 -16.14 5.71
N ARG A 171 -3.65 -16.73 4.52
CA ARG A 171 -4.17 -18.09 4.31
C ARG A 171 -3.11 -19.17 4.41
N ILE A 172 -1.85 -18.86 4.75
CA ILE A 172 -0.82 -19.88 4.97
C ILE A 172 -0.97 -20.41 6.40
N PRO A 173 -1.29 -21.69 6.63
CA PRO A 173 -1.48 -22.24 7.98
C PRO A 173 -0.18 -22.24 8.80
N LYS A 174 -0.32 -22.29 10.13
CA LYS A 174 0.81 -22.48 11.04
C LYS A 174 1.54 -23.79 10.73
N GLY A 175 2.87 -23.74 10.78
CA GLY A 175 3.74 -24.90 10.49
C GLY A 175 3.88 -25.23 9.01
N GLN A 176 3.23 -24.46 8.11
CA GLN A 176 3.40 -24.61 6.68
C GLN A 176 4.19 -23.44 6.10
N VAL A 177 4.99 -23.75 5.08
CA VAL A 177 5.74 -22.74 4.31
C VAL A 177 5.29 -22.68 2.87
N ARG A 178 5.52 -21.54 2.23
CA ARG A 178 5.42 -21.34 0.78
C ARG A 178 6.67 -20.65 0.28
N THR A 179 7.06 -20.89 -0.96
CA THR A 179 8.13 -20.10 -1.58
C THR A 179 7.57 -18.80 -2.14
N TYR A 180 8.40 -17.78 -2.34
CA TYR A 180 7.99 -16.57 -3.07
C TYR A 180 7.43 -16.90 -4.48
N ARG A 181 7.92 -17.98 -5.09
CA ARG A 181 7.43 -18.48 -6.39
C ARG A 181 6.03 -19.07 -6.27
N ASP A 182 5.74 -19.81 -5.20
CA ASP A 182 4.41 -20.38 -4.98
C ASP A 182 3.38 -19.28 -4.82
N ILE A 183 3.68 -18.27 -3.98
CA ILE A 183 2.78 -17.12 -3.81
C ILE A 183 2.56 -16.40 -5.14
N ALA A 184 3.62 -16.15 -5.93
CA ALA A 184 3.49 -15.50 -7.23
C ALA A 184 2.58 -16.28 -8.20
N ARG A 185 2.66 -17.62 -8.18
CA ARG A 185 1.77 -18.49 -8.97
C ARG A 185 0.33 -18.45 -8.44
N GLU A 186 0.14 -18.58 -7.14
CA GLU A 186 -1.17 -18.62 -6.49
C GLU A 186 -1.97 -17.32 -6.68
N ILE A 187 -1.29 -16.17 -6.82
CA ILE A 187 -1.94 -14.88 -7.11
C ILE A 187 -2.09 -14.60 -8.62
N GLY A 188 -1.80 -15.57 -9.49
CA GLY A 188 -1.95 -15.41 -10.95
C GLY A 188 -0.86 -14.59 -11.64
N HIS A 189 0.27 -14.32 -10.98
CA HIS A 189 1.39 -13.56 -11.52
C HIS A 189 2.74 -14.31 -11.39
N PRO A 190 2.97 -15.43 -12.10
CA PRO A 190 4.16 -16.28 -11.91
C PRO A 190 5.52 -15.56 -12.06
N GLY A 191 5.58 -14.49 -12.85
CA GLY A 191 6.78 -13.67 -13.04
C GLY A 191 7.06 -12.67 -11.90
N ALA A 192 6.13 -12.48 -10.97
CA ALA A 192 6.18 -11.42 -9.95
C ALA A 192 6.94 -11.80 -8.68
N VAL A 193 7.82 -12.81 -8.70
CA VAL A 193 8.53 -13.34 -7.52
C VAL A 193 9.25 -12.25 -6.71
N ARG A 194 9.96 -11.33 -7.37
CA ARG A 194 10.64 -10.21 -6.68
C ARG A 194 9.65 -9.22 -6.07
N ALA A 195 8.55 -8.95 -6.76
CA ALA A 195 7.50 -8.06 -6.26
C ALA A 195 6.80 -8.65 -5.03
N VAL A 196 6.56 -9.97 -5.01
CA VAL A 196 6.09 -10.69 -3.82
C VAL A 196 7.08 -10.54 -2.67
N GLY A 197 8.38 -10.73 -2.92
CA GLY A 197 9.43 -10.52 -1.91
C GLY A 197 9.39 -9.10 -1.30
N ASN A 198 9.22 -8.08 -2.14
CA ASN A 198 9.08 -6.70 -1.70
C ASN A 198 7.79 -6.49 -0.87
N ALA A 199 6.66 -7.08 -1.27
CA ALA A 199 5.42 -7.00 -0.50
C ALA A 199 5.57 -7.67 0.88
N CYS A 200 6.24 -8.82 0.97
CA CYS A 200 6.56 -9.47 2.25
C CYS A 200 7.43 -8.57 3.14
N ALA A 201 8.44 -7.90 2.56
CA ALA A 201 9.33 -7.00 3.29
C ALA A 201 8.64 -5.71 3.78
N LYS A 202 7.57 -5.29 3.09
CA LYS A 202 6.80 -4.09 3.44
C LYS A 202 5.55 -4.37 4.26
N ASN A 203 5.28 -5.64 4.58
CA ASN A 203 4.14 -6.08 5.37
C ASN A 203 3.97 -5.18 6.61
N PRO A 204 2.88 -4.40 6.70
CA PRO A 204 2.66 -3.50 7.82
C PRO A 204 2.25 -4.23 9.09
N VAL A 205 1.71 -5.44 8.98
CA VAL A 205 1.13 -6.23 10.08
C VAL A 205 1.81 -7.60 10.18
N PRO A 206 3.14 -7.66 10.36
CA PRO A 206 3.86 -8.93 10.55
C PRO A 206 3.31 -9.71 11.75
N LEU A 207 3.58 -11.02 11.78
CA LEU A 207 3.01 -12.00 12.74
C LEU A 207 1.52 -12.28 12.49
N ILE A 208 0.69 -11.23 12.42
CA ILE A 208 -0.75 -11.34 12.06
C ILE A 208 -0.90 -11.77 10.60
N VAL A 209 -0.22 -11.06 9.69
CA VAL A 209 0.01 -11.53 8.32
C VAL A 209 1.36 -12.26 8.32
N PRO A 210 1.38 -13.59 8.17
CA PRO A 210 2.53 -14.42 8.52
C PRO A 210 3.58 -14.46 7.39
N CYS A 211 4.20 -13.32 7.07
CA CYS A 211 5.23 -13.26 6.03
C CYS A 211 6.53 -14.02 6.40
N HIS A 212 6.70 -14.43 7.66
CA HIS A 212 7.76 -15.35 8.07
C HIS A 212 7.60 -16.76 7.47
N ARG A 213 6.39 -17.16 7.09
CA ARG A 213 6.09 -18.45 6.43
C ARG A 213 6.46 -18.50 4.94
N VAL A 214 6.96 -17.40 4.38
CA VAL A 214 7.37 -17.33 2.97
C VAL A 214 8.90 -17.39 2.85
N VAL A 215 9.44 -18.38 2.13
CA VAL A 215 10.87 -18.62 1.99
C VAL A 215 11.34 -18.56 0.53
N ARG A 216 12.65 -18.61 0.31
CA ARG A 216 13.23 -18.72 -1.04
C ARG A 216 13.06 -20.15 -1.55
N THR A 217 13.08 -20.30 -2.88
CA THR A 217 12.98 -21.62 -3.53
C THR A 217 14.22 -22.49 -3.30
N ASP A 218 15.37 -21.90 -2.95
CA ASP A 218 16.61 -22.62 -2.64
C ASP A 218 16.72 -23.04 -1.15
N GLY A 219 15.59 -23.06 -0.43
CA GLY A 219 15.56 -23.34 1.01
C GLY A 219 16.09 -22.22 1.91
N GLY A 220 16.58 -21.12 1.34
CA GLY A 220 17.00 -19.96 2.10
C GLY A 220 15.81 -19.23 2.74
N LEU A 221 15.97 -18.74 3.97
CA LEU A 221 14.88 -18.04 4.66
C LEU A 221 14.51 -16.70 4.01
N GLY A 222 15.45 -16.02 3.34
CA GLY A 222 15.26 -14.65 2.87
C GLY A 222 15.22 -13.62 4.02
N GLY A 223 14.86 -12.39 3.66
CA GLY A 223 14.74 -11.28 4.61
C GLY A 223 13.48 -11.35 5.48
N TYR A 224 13.51 -10.61 6.59
CA TYR A 224 12.36 -10.39 7.47
C TYR A 224 12.38 -8.96 8.02
N SER A 225 11.23 -8.31 8.03
CA SER A 225 11.12 -6.87 8.30
C SER A 225 11.11 -6.50 9.77
N LEU A 226 10.70 -7.43 10.65
CA LEU A 226 10.72 -7.18 12.10
C LEU A 226 12.15 -7.15 12.64
N ARG A 227 12.32 -6.37 13.72
CA ARG A 227 13.56 -6.35 14.50
C ARG A 227 13.98 -7.77 14.89
N GLY A 228 15.26 -8.09 14.70
CA GLY A 228 15.80 -9.46 14.81
C GLY A 228 15.88 -10.20 13.47
N GLY A 229 15.26 -9.67 12.42
CA GLY A 229 15.47 -10.06 11.03
C GLY A 229 15.35 -11.57 10.78
N THR A 230 16.26 -12.11 9.97
CA THR A 230 16.25 -13.54 9.61
C THR A 230 16.39 -14.47 10.82
N ALA A 231 17.04 -14.04 11.91
CA ALA A 231 17.14 -14.84 13.14
C ALA A 231 15.77 -14.96 13.84
N LEU A 232 14.98 -13.88 13.88
CA LEU A 232 13.61 -13.94 14.38
C LEU A 232 12.73 -14.82 13.48
N LYS A 233 12.84 -14.68 12.15
CA LYS A 233 12.11 -15.52 11.19
C LYS A 233 12.37 -17.01 11.41
N ARG A 234 13.64 -17.38 11.62
CA ARG A 234 14.06 -18.75 11.98
C ARG A 234 13.34 -19.23 13.25
N ARG A 235 13.44 -18.47 14.34
CA ARG A 235 12.82 -18.82 15.63
C ARG A 235 11.30 -18.97 15.53
N LEU A 236 10.64 -18.13 14.73
CA LEU A 236 9.19 -18.23 14.49
C LEU A 236 8.85 -19.53 13.79
N LEU A 237 9.56 -19.86 12.70
CA LEU A 237 9.32 -21.10 11.95
C LEU A 237 9.59 -22.35 12.80
N GLU A 238 10.69 -22.38 13.54
CA GLU A 238 11.02 -23.47 14.47
C GLU A 238 9.95 -23.61 15.57
N GLY A 239 9.48 -22.49 16.14
CA GLY A 239 8.39 -22.48 17.12
C GLY A 239 7.02 -22.88 16.56
N GLU A 240 6.87 -22.86 15.23
CA GLU A 240 5.71 -23.43 14.53
C GLU A 240 5.89 -24.92 14.16
N GLY A 241 7.04 -25.52 14.48
CA GLY A 241 7.35 -26.92 14.19
C GLY A 241 7.92 -27.17 12.78
N VAL A 242 8.39 -26.12 12.08
CA VAL A 242 8.99 -26.28 10.74
C VAL A 242 10.43 -26.78 10.88
N ASP A 243 10.73 -27.93 10.27
CA ASP A 243 12.10 -28.42 10.14
C ASP A 243 12.87 -27.65 9.05
N LEU A 244 13.72 -26.73 9.46
CA LEU A 244 14.51 -25.89 8.56
C LEU A 244 15.66 -26.63 7.86
N THR A 245 16.04 -27.83 8.32
CA THR A 245 17.06 -28.64 7.65
C THR A 245 16.51 -29.24 6.36
N SER A 246 15.26 -29.71 6.39
CA SER A 246 14.54 -30.22 5.22
C SER A 246 14.35 -29.19 4.10
N LEU A 247 14.19 -27.90 4.45
CA LEU A 247 13.96 -26.83 3.48
C LEU A 247 15.14 -26.61 2.53
N ARG A 248 16.37 -26.87 2.98
CA ARG A 248 17.61 -26.67 2.19
C ARG A 248 17.96 -27.83 1.27
N ALA A 249 17.31 -28.97 1.46
CA ALA A 249 17.55 -30.20 0.70
C ALA A 249 16.59 -30.39 -0.49
N SER A 250 15.66 -29.44 -0.70
CA SER A 250 14.63 -29.42 -1.75
C SER A 250 14.91 -28.34 -2.79
#